data_AF-A0A7L4LIE7-F1
#
_entry.id   AF-A0A7L4LIE7-F1
#
_cell.length_a   1.000
_cell.length_b   1.000
_cell.length_c   1.000
_cell.angle_alpha   90.00
_cell.angle_beta   90.00
_cell.angle_gamma   90.00
#
_symmetry.space_group_name_H-M   'P 1'
#
loop_
_entity.id
_entity.type
_entity.pdbx_description
1 polymer ?
#
loop_
_entity_poly.entity_id
_entity_poly.type
_entity_poly.pdbx_seq_one_letter_code
_entity_poly.pdbx_strand_id
1 'polypeptide(L)' 'CGRLEALEPHSAAGAVQSFWLRSFCDVYLEVSKALLASPSLRPGALATLAACAELGLRLLGPFAPFVAEEL' A
#
# COMPACT_ATOMS: atom_id res chain seq x y z
N CYS A 1 -17.50 3.84 -12.77
CA CYS A 1 -16.37 2.92 -12.54
C CYS A 1 -16.50 1.74 -13.51
N GLY A 2 -16.10 1.88 -14.77
CA GLY A 2 -16.28 0.84 -15.81
C GLY A 2 -14.98 0.22 -16.33
N ARG A 3 -13.82 0.60 -15.76
CA ARG A 3 -12.49 0.14 -16.23
C ARG A 3 -11.99 -1.11 -15.50
N LEU A 4 -12.54 -1.42 -14.33
CA LEU A 4 -12.15 -2.59 -13.55
C LEU A 4 -12.79 -3.88 -14.07
N GLU A 5 -13.97 -3.79 -14.70
CA GLU A 5 -14.71 -4.95 -15.24
C GLU A 5 -14.01 -5.61 -16.44
N ALA A 6 -13.10 -4.90 -17.13
CA ALA A 6 -12.27 -5.44 -18.20
C ALA A 6 -11.02 -6.19 -17.69
N LEU A 7 -10.75 -6.15 -16.37
CA LEU A 7 -9.63 -6.80 -15.71
C LEU A 7 -10.18 -7.89 -14.80
N GLU A 8 -9.68 -9.12 -14.89
CA GLU A 8 -10.05 -10.24 -14.02
C GLU A 8 -10.05 -9.80 -12.53
N PRO A 9 -11.22 -9.51 -11.92
CA PRO A 9 -11.28 -8.73 -10.68
C PRO A 9 -10.70 -9.50 -9.49
N HIS A 10 -10.81 -10.82 -9.52
CA HIS A 10 -10.19 -11.74 -8.56
C HIS A 10 -8.66 -11.63 -8.60
N SER A 11 -8.07 -11.53 -9.79
CA SER A 11 -6.62 -11.38 -9.94
C SER A 11 -6.16 -9.99 -9.47
N ALA A 12 -6.94 -8.95 -9.76
CA ALA A 12 -6.64 -7.59 -9.30
C ALA A 12 -6.70 -7.49 -7.77
N ALA A 13 -7.75 -8.04 -7.15
CA ALA A 13 -7.88 -8.09 -5.69
C ALA A 13 -6.71 -8.87 -5.05
N GLY A 14 -6.34 -10.01 -5.63
CA GLY A 14 -5.20 -10.81 -5.17
C GLY A 14 -3.87 -10.04 -5.27
N ALA A 15 -3.65 -9.28 -6.33
CA ALA A 15 -2.47 -8.44 -6.48
C ALA A 15 -2.42 -7.31 -5.44
N VAL A 16 -3.55 -6.64 -5.18
CA VAL A 16 -3.65 -5.59 -4.16
C VAL A 16 -3.41 -6.16 -2.76
N GLN A 17 -3.98 -7.32 -2.45
CA GLN A 17 -3.75 -8.00 -1.18
C GLN A 17 -2.28 -8.40 -1.03
N SER A 18 -1.65 -8.92 -2.09
CA SER A 18 -0.24 -9.29 -2.09
C SER A 18 0.67 -8.07 -1.90
N PHE A 19 0.35 -6.94 -2.52
CA PHE A 19 1.06 -5.69 -2.29
C PHE A 19 1.04 -5.33 -0.81
N TRP A 20 -0.13 -5.28 -0.18
CA TRP A 20 -0.26 -4.90 1.23
C TRP A 20 0.47 -5.87 2.16
N LEU A 21 0.14 -7.15 2.09
CA LEU A 21 0.64 -8.13 3.06
C LEU A 21 2.11 -8.48 2.80
N ARG A 22 2.42 -8.89 1.57
CA ARG A 22 3.70 -9.54 1.24
C ARG A 22 4.81 -8.57 0.90
N SER A 23 4.48 -7.41 0.32
CA SER A 23 5.48 -6.44 -0.13
C SER A 23 5.60 -5.27 0.84
N PHE A 24 4.49 -4.58 1.10
CA PHE A 24 4.50 -3.37 1.90
C PHE A 24 4.73 -3.67 3.39
N CYS A 25 3.89 -4.49 4.01
CA CYS A 25 3.97 -4.80 5.44
C CYS A 25 5.16 -5.72 5.77
N ASP A 26 5.22 -6.92 5.17
CA ASP A 26 6.25 -7.92 5.53
C ASP A 26 7.69 -7.47 5.22
N VAL A 27 7.89 -6.63 4.19
CA VAL A 27 9.24 -6.25 3.72
C VAL A 27 9.52 -4.77 3.90
N TYR A 28 8.80 -3.89 3.20
CA TYR A 28 9.16 -2.47 3.15
C TYR A 28 9.02 -1.79 4.51
N LEU A 29 7.95 -2.08 5.26
CA LEU A 29 7.72 -1.50 6.57
C LEU A 29 8.76 -2.01 7.58
N GLU A 30 9.07 -3.31 7.55
CA GLU A 30 10.11 -3.92 8.40
C GLU A 30 11.49 -3.34 8.13
N VAL A 31 11.92 -3.24 6.87
CA VAL A 31 13.22 -2.65 6.50
C VAL A 31 13.28 -1.17 6.86
N SER A 32 12.15 -0.45 6.72
CA SER A 32 12.09 0.98 7.01
C SER A 32 12.28 1.31 8.49
N LYS A 33 12.09 0.35 9.43
CA LYS A 33 12.34 0.57 10.86
C LYS A 33 13.74 1.12 11.14
N ALA A 34 14.76 0.57 10.47
CA ALA A 34 16.14 1.05 10.60
C ALA A 34 16.32 2.46 10.02
N LEU A 35 15.68 2.74 8.88
CA LEU A 35 15.74 4.05 8.22
C LEU A 35 15.04 5.15 9.04
N LEU A 36 13.92 4.80 9.68
CA LEU A 36 13.17 5.70 10.56
C LEU A 36 13.95 6.05 11.83
N ALA A 37 14.78 5.12 12.33
CA ALA A 37 15.65 5.38 13.47
C ALA A 37 16.74 6.43 13.13
N SER A 38 17.20 6.50 11.88
CA SER A 38 18.24 7.44 11.44
C SER A 38 17.68 8.85 11.16
N PRO A 39 18.07 9.91 11.90
CA PRO A 39 17.52 11.25 11.70
C PRO A 39 17.70 11.82 10.29
N SER A 40 18.80 11.50 9.61
CA SER A 40 19.09 12.01 8.27
C SER A 40 18.28 11.33 7.17
N LEU A 41 17.88 10.07 7.37
CA LEU A 41 17.14 9.27 6.38
C LEU A 41 15.63 9.24 6.63
N ARG A 42 15.22 9.49 7.88
CA ARG A 42 13.82 9.45 8.32
C ARG A 42 12.86 10.26 7.44
N PRO A 43 13.17 11.49 6.99
CA PRO A 43 12.23 12.26 6.17
C PRO A 43 11.90 11.56 4.85
N GLY A 44 12.91 11.02 4.16
CA GLY A 44 12.71 10.30 2.89
C GLY A 44 11.99 8.97 3.08
N ALA A 45 12.31 8.24 4.16
CA ALA A 45 11.63 7.00 4.51
C ALA A 45 10.14 7.23 4.81
N LEU A 46 9.81 8.25 5.62
CA LEU A 46 8.42 8.63 5.90
C LEU A 46 7.67 9.04 4.64
N ALA A 47 8.27 9.87 3.77
CA ALA A 47 7.62 10.31 2.54
C ALA A 47 7.30 9.13 1.61
N THR A 48 8.23 8.18 1.49
CA THR A 48 8.03 6.98 0.66
C THR A 48 6.96 6.06 1.24
N LEU A 49 7.02 5.78 2.55
CA LEU A 49 6.02 4.96 3.23
C LEU A 49 4.61 5.55 3.11
N ALA A 50 4.49 6.87 3.32
CA ALA A 50 3.21 7.57 3.19
C ALA A 50 2.67 7.50 1.76
N ALA A 51 3.51 7.75 0.74
CA ALA A 51 3.10 7.67 -0.65
C ALA A 51 2.65 6.24 -1.05
N CYS A 52 3.40 5.22 -0.62
CA CYS A 52 3.03 3.83 -0.87
C CYS A 52 1.70 3.45 -0.17
N ALA A 53 1.49 3.89 1.07
CA ALA A 53 0.25 3.66 1.79
C ALA A 53 -0.94 4.35 1.11
N GLU A 54 -0.82 5.62 0.75
CA GLU A 54 -1.87 6.39 0.08
C GLU A 54 -2.26 5.76 -1.27
N LEU A 55 -1.28 5.39 -2.09
CA LEU A 55 -1.53 4.71 -3.36
C LEU A 55 -2.13 3.32 -3.15
N GLY A 56 -1.65 2.58 -2.15
CA GLY A 56 -2.20 1.29 -1.76
C GLY A 56 -3.66 1.37 -1.34
N LEU A 57 -4.06 2.42 -0.61
CA LEU A 57 -5.44 2.62 -0.14
C LEU A 57 -6.35 2.96 -1.31
N ARG A 58 -5.88 3.79 -2.25
CA ARG A 58 -6.61 4.06 -3.51
C ARG A 58 -6.81 2.81 -4.35
N LEU A 59 -5.82 1.91 -4.38
CA LEU A 59 -5.95 0.60 -5.05
C LEU A 59 -6.90 -0.34 -4.32
N LEU A 60 -6.97 -0.24 -2.99
CA LEU A 60 -7.86 -1.03 -2.14
C LEU A 60 -9.33 -0.58 -2.21
N GLY A 61 -9.58 0.71 -2.43
CA GLY A 61 -10.91 1.32 -2.41
C GLY A 61 -11.99 0.59 -3.23
N PRO A 62 -11.74 0.15 -4.47
CA PRO A 62 -12.71 -0.63 -5.23
C PRO A 62 -13.11 -1.98 -4.62
N PHE A 63 -12.28 -2.56 -3.73
CA PHE A 63 -12.48 -3.88 -3.14
C PHE A 63 -12.87 -3.83 -1.66
N ALA A 64 -12.35 -2.85 -0.90
CA ALA A 64 -12.65 -2.62 0.51
C ALA A 64 -12.78 -1.12 0.80
N PRO A 65 -13.87 -0.47 0.33
CA PRO A 65 -14.02 0.98 0.35
C PRO A 65 -14.02 1.58 1.76
N PHE A 66 -14.76 0.98 2.70
CA PHE A 66 -14.84 1.49 4.07
C PHE A 66 -13.49 1.42 4.78
N VAL A 67 -12.74 0.34 4.58
CA VAL A 67 -11.39 0.22 5.17
C VAL A 67 -10.44 1.24 4.54
N ALA A 68 -10.54 1.45 3.23
CA ALA A 68 -9.68 2.39 2.50
C ALA A 68 -10.00 3.87 2.81
N GLU A 69 -11.22 4.18 3.25
CA GLU A 69 -11.64 5.55 3.62
C GLU A 69 -11.31 5.88 5.08
N GLU A 70 -11.36 4.90 5.97
CA GLU A 70 -11.08 5.09 7.40
C GLU A 70 -9.57 5.18 7.72
N LEU A 71 -8.72 4.54 6.92
CA LEU A 71 -7.25 4.50 7.09
C LEU A 71 -6.55 5.64 6.35
#